data_AF-G9KLQ6-F1
#
_entry.id   AF-G9KLQ6-F1
#
_cell.length_a   1.000
_cell.length_b   1.000
_cell.length_c   1.000
_cell.angle_alpha   90.00
_cell.angle_beta   90.00
_cell.angle_gamma   90.00
#
_symmetry.space_group_name_H-M   'P 1'
#
loop_
_entity.id
_entity.type
_entity.pdbx_description
1 polymer ?
#
loop_
_entity_poly.entity_id
_entity_poly.type
_entity_poly.pdbx_seq_one_letter_code
_entity_poly.pdbx_strand_id
1 'polypeptide(L)'
;RRGKDPTEHIPEIILNNFTTRLGHSVGRMFASLFPHNPQFIGRQVATFHNQRDYIFFRFHRYIFKSEKKVGIQELGPRFTLKLRSLQKGTFDSKYGEYEWVH
;
A
#
# COMPACT_ATOMS: atom_id res chain seq x y z
N ARG A 1 14.61 -9.91 -20.55
CA ARG A 1 13.23 -9.50 -20.18
C ARG A 1 13.29 -8.09 -19.56
N ARG A 2 13.62 -7.06 -20.35
CA ARG A 2 13.70 -5.66 -19.89
C ARG A 2 12.28 -5.16 -19.56
N GLY A 3 12.09 -4.49 -18.43
CA GLY A 3 10.83 -3.80 -18.11
C GLY A 3 9.95 -4.44 -17.02
N LYS A 4 10.48 -5.34 -16.18
CA LYS A 4 9.78 -5.79 -14.97
C LYS A 4 10.03 -4.90 -13.76
N ASP A 5 11.11 -4.13 -13.78
CA ASP A 5 11.47 -3.32 -12.63
C ASP A 5 10.65 -2.01 -12.58
N PRO A 6 10.38 -1.50 -11.38
CA PRO A 6 9.87 -0.15 -11.18
C PRO A 6 10.72 0.89 -11.91
N THR A 7 10.10 1.98 -12.35
CA THR A 7 10.88 3.16 -12.75
C THR A 7 11.08 4.06 -11.53
N GLU A 8 11.85 5.12 -11.70
CA GLU A 8 12.06 6.15 -10.66
C GLU A 8 10.82 7.02 -10.41
N HIS A 9 9.72 6.80 -11.12
CA HIS A 9 8.53 7.62 -10.99
C HIS A 9 7.78 7.32 -9.69
N ILE A 10 7.29 8.38 -9.06
CA ILE A 10 6.50 8.27 -7.82
C ILE A 10 5.17 7.58 -8.14
N PRO A 11 4.83 6.46 -7.49
CA PRO A 11 3.61 5.73 -7.79
C PRO A 11 2.36 6.37 -7.18
N GLU A 12 1.21 6.04 -7.75
CA GLU A 12 -0.08 6.24 -7.13
C GLU A 12 -0.29 5.27 -5.96
N ILE A 13 -1.14 5.64 -5.01
CA ILE A 13 -1.46 4.79 -3.85
C ILE A 13 -2.96 4.55 -3.81
N ILE A 14 -3.35 3.28 -3.72
CA ILE A 14 -4.73 2.86 -3.54
C ILE A 14 -4.85 2.20 -2.15
N LEU A 15 -5.71 2.76 -1.30
CA LEU A 15 -6.08 2.19 -0.01
C LEU A 15 -7.54 1.72 -0.07
N ASN A 16 -7.76 0.42 -0.17
CA ASN A 16 -9.09 -0.16 -0.24
C ASN A 16 -9.50 -0.78 1.08
N ASN A 17 -10.77 -0.56 1.49
CA ASN A 17 -11.42 -1.17 2.65
C ASN A 17 -10.76 -0.89 4.02
N PHE A 18 -10.14 0.27 4.19
CA PHE A 18 -9.70 0.78 5.49
C PHE A 18 -10.78 1.67 6.12
N THR A 19 -11.88 1.08 6.57
CA THR A 19 -13.10 1.81 6.98
C THR A 19 -13.26 2.03 8.48
N THR A 20 -12.57 1.24 9.32
CA THR A 20 -12.64 1.39 10.78
C THR A 20 -11.72 2.53 11.25
N ARG A 21 -11.90 3.02 12.49
CA ARG A 21 -10.97 4.03 13.07
C ARG A 21 -9.52 3.54 13.08
N LEU A 22 -9.30 2.28 13.46
CA LEU A 22 -7.99 1.63 13.37
C LEU A 22 -7.52 1.54 11.91
N GLY A 23 -8.40 1.11 11.00
CA GLY A 23 -8.13 1.02 9.57
C GLY A 23 -7.70 2.35 8.97
N HIS A 24 -8.39 3.45 9.26
CA HIS A 24 -8.01 4.78 8.81
C HIS A 24 -6.62 5.19 9.32
N SER A 25 -6.30 4.87 10.57
CA SER A 25 -4.99 5.18 11.17
C SER A 25 -3.88 4.40 10.47
N VAL A 26 -4.03 3.09 10.34
CA VAL A 26 -3.09 2.20 9.65
C VAL A 26 -2.97 2.54 8.16
N GLY A 27 -4.09 2.85 7.50
CA GLY A 27 -4.10 3.28 6.10
C GLY A 27 -3.30 4.57 5.89
N ARG A 28 -3.45 5.56 6.78
CA ARG A 28 -2.64 6.78 6.75
C ARG A 28 -1.16 6.50 6.98
N MET A 29 -0.81 5.60 7.90
CA MET A 29 0.58 5.18 8.11
C MET A 29 1.17 4.59 6.83
N PHE A 30 0.45 3.69 6.14
CA PHE A 30 0.93 3.15 4.85
C PHE A 30 1.04 4.22 3.77
N ALA A 31 0.08 5.14 3.65
CA ALA A 31 0.17 6.23 2.69
C ALA A 31 1.38 7.14 2.95
N SER A 32 1.73 7.40 4.21
CA SER A 32 2.88 8.24 4.57
C SER A 32 4.25 7.63 4.22
N LEU A 33 4.31 6.35 3.83
CA LEU A 33 5.54 5.73 3.34
C LEU A 33 5.92 6.17 1.93
N PHE A 34 5.03 6.87 1.23
CA PHE A 34 5.20 7.29 -0.15
C PHE A 34 5.03 8.80 -0.29
N PRO A 35 5.72 9.44 -1.26
CA PRO A 35 5.51 10.84 -1.54
C PRO A 35 4.09 11.14 -2.02
N HIS A 36 3.51 12.27 -1.58
CA HIS A 36 2.11 12.63 -1.87
C HIS A 36 1.85 13.16 -3.28
N ASN A 37 2.88 13.38 -4.11
CA ASN A 37 2.74 13.90 -5.47
C ASN A 37 2.99 12.79 -6.52
N PRO A 38 1.98 11.97 -6.86
CA PRO A 38 2.17 10.85 -7.79
C PRO A 38 2.46 11.33 -9.21
N GLN A 39 3.33 10.60 -9.90
CA GLN A 39 3.72 10.88 -11.28
C GLN A 39 3.03 9.90 -12.23
N PHE A 40 1.82 10.27 -12.67
CA PHE A 40 0.94 9.44 -13.53
C PHE A 40 1.60 8.97 -14.83
N ILE A 41 2.58 9.71 -15.36
CA ILE A 41 3.35 9.32 -16.55
C ILE A 41 4.10 7.99 -16.34
N GLY A 42 4.50 7.69 -15.10
CA GLY A 42 5.15 6.43 -14.74
C GLY A 42 4.20 5.23 -14.72
N ARG A 43 2.88 5.49 -14.67
CA ARG A 43 1.78 4.51 -14.65
C ARG A 43 1.97 3.40 -13.63
N GLN A 44 2.45 3.75 -12.45
CA GLN A 44 2.74 2.81 -11.37
C GLN A 44 1.81 3.04 -10.20
N VAL A 45 1.39 1.94 -9.57
CA VAL A 45 0.44 1.98 -8.47
C VAL A 45 0.80 0.96 -7.39
N ALA A 46 0.86 1.43 -6.16
CA ALA A 46 0.91 0.64 -4.95
C ALA A 46 -0.50 0.48 -4.39
N THR A 47 -0.97 -0.75 -4.27
CA THR A 47 -2.30 -1.06 -3.74
C THR A 47 -2.18 -1.78 -2.41
N PHE A 48 -2.82 -1.23 -1.38
CA PHE A 48 -3.09 -1.89 -0.11
C PHE A 48 -4.59 -2.18 -0.05
N HIS A 49 -4.95 -3.46 -0.09
CA HIS A 49 -6.35 -3.90 -0.03
C HIS A 49 -6.61 -4.66 1.25
N ASN A 50 -7.45 -4.13 2.12
CA ASN A 50 -7.84 -4.78 3.36
C ASN A 50 -9.04 -5.72 3.14
N GLN A 51 -8.88 -7.00 3.46
CA GLN A 51 -9.94 -7.98 3.33
C GLN A 51 -9.84 -9.02 4.45
N ARG A 52 -10.91 -9.18 5.24
CA ARG A 52 -10.99 -10.10 6.38
C ARG A 52 -9.77 -9.95 7.33
N ASP A 53 -9.41 -8.71 7.64
CA ASP A 53 -8.26 -8.33 8.47
C ASP A 53 -6.87 -8.73 7.93
N TYR A 54 -6.79 -9.05 6.64
CA TYR A 54 -5.54 -9.20 5.91
C TYR A 54 -5.35 -8.07 4.92
N ILE A 55 -4.16 -7.47 4.93
CA ILE A 55 -3.80 -6.37 4.05
C ILE A 55 -2.95 -6.93 2.91
N PHE A 56 -3.52 -6.99 1.73
CA PHE A 56 -2.85 -7.45 0.52
C PHE A 56 -2.13 -6.27 -0.13
N PHE A 57 -0.80 -6.34 -0.18
CA PHE A 57 0.00 -5.37 -0.92
C PHE A 57 0.31 -5.89 -2.31
N ARG A 58 0.13 -5.04 -3.32
CA ARG A 58 0.62 -5.31 -4.68
C ARG A 58 1.18 -4.05 -5.30
N PHE A 59 2.23 -4.20 -6.10
CA PHE A 59 2.82 -3.12 -6.87
C PHE A 59 2.76 -3.43 -8.36
N HIS A 60 2.09 -2.57 -9.12
CA HIS A 60 1.82 -2.81 -10.53
C HIS A 60 2.13 -1.60 -11.41
N ARG A 61 2.46 -1.87 -12.66
CA ARG A 61 2.33 -0.94 -13.78
C ARG A 61 1.01 -1.17 -14.49
N TYR A 62 0.33 -0.11 -14.88
CA TYR A 62 -0.89 -0.20 -15.68
C TYR A 62 -0.71 0.44 -17.06
N ILE A 63 -1.48 -0.04 -18.03
CA ILE A 63 -1.56 0.53 -19.37
C ILE A 63 -3.01 0.49 -19.81
N PHE A 64 -3.57 1.64 -20.18
CA PHE A 64 -4.87 1.71 -20.81
C PHE A 64 -4.80 1.10 -22.22
N LYS A 65 -5.50 -0.01 -22.43
CA LYS A 65 -5.64 -0.65 -23.76
C LYS A 65 -6.82 -0.05 -24.53
N SER A 66 -7.84 0.39 -23.81
CA SER A 66 -8.97 1.18 -24.30
C SER A 66 -9.59 1.94 -23.12
N GLU A 67 -10.62 2.74 -23.36
CA GLU A 67 -11.35 3.47 -22.31
C GLU A 67 -11.92 2.56 -21.19
N LYS A 68 -12.21 1.29 -21.51
CA LYS A 68 -12.82 0.34 -20.58
C LYS A 68 -11.90 -0.80 -20.15
N LYS A 69 -10.67 -0.87 -20.69
CA LYS A 69 -9.76 -2.00 -20.45
C LYS A 69 -8.37 -1.52 -20.05
N VAL A 70 -7.89 -2.06 -18.94
CA VAL A 70 -6.55 -1.82 -18.41
C VAL A 70 -5.77 -3.13 -18.43
N GLY A 71 -4.58 -3.09 -19.01
CA GLY A 71 -3.56 -4.12 -18.83
C GLY A 71 -2.74 -3.82 -17.58
N ILE A 72 -2.45 -4.84 -16.79
CA ILE A 72 -1.69 -4.71 -15.54
C ILE A 72 -0.47 -5.63 -15.63
N GLN A 73 0.69 -5.12 -15.20
CA GLN A 73 1.93 -5.87 -15.07
C GLN A 73 2.46 -5.73 -13.64
N GLU A 74 2.76 -6.84 -12.99
CA GLU A 74 3.37 -6.84 -11.66
C GLU A 74 4.84 -6.39 -11.74
N LEU A 75 5.23 -5.48 -10.84
CA LEU A 75 6.58 -4.89 -10.80
C LEU A 75 7.36 -5.22 -9.53
N GLY A 76 6.66 -5.46 -8.43
CA GLY A 76 7.25 -5.58 -7.10
C GLY A 76 6.80 -6.83 -6.35
N PRO A 77 7.23 -6.99 -5.10
CA PRO A 77 6.88 -8.14 -4.30
C PRO A 77 5.37 -8.19 -4.01
N ARG A 78 4.87 -9.41 -3.90
CA ARG A 78 3.53 -9.68 -3.39
C ARG A 78 3.67 -10.12 -1.95
N PHE A 79 3.01 -9.41 -1.05
CA PHE A 79 2.91 -9.88 0.32
C PHE A 79 1.52 -9.59 0.89
N THR A 80 1.24 -10.28 1.98
CA THR A 80 0.03 -10.12 2.76
C THR A 80 0.46 -9.86 4.19
N LEU A 81 -0.03 -8.77 4.77
CA LEU A 81 0.22 -8.39 6.14
C LEU A 81 -1.01 -8.69 6.99
N LYS A 82 -0.78 -8.96 8.27
CA LYS A 82 -1.81 -8.96 9.31
C LYS A 82 -1.31 -8.09 10.44
N LEU A 83 -2.11 -7.09 10.84
CA LEU A 83 -1.77 -6.24 11.97
C LEU A 83 -1.79 -7.09 13.24
N ARG A 84 -0.70 -7.09 14.00
CA ARG A 84 -0.58 -7.80 15.28
C ARG A 84 -0.73 -6.86 16.47
N SER A 85 -0.15 -5.68 16.37
CA SER A 85 -0.23 -4.66 17.39
C SER A 85 0.05 -3.29 16.77
N LEU A 86 -0.41 -2.25 17.45
CA LEU A 86 -0.13 -0.86 17.16
C LEU A 86 0.28 -0.17 18.46
N GLN A 87 1.46 0.44 18.48
CA GLN A 87 1.95 1.23 19.60
C GLN A 87 1.73 2.72 19.34
N LYS A 88 1.58 3.48 20.44
CA LYS A 88 1.57 4.93 20.41
C LYS A 88 2.99 5.46 20.35
N GLY A 89 3.26 6.39 19.43
CA GLY A 89 4.59 6.98 19.25
C GLY A 89 5.57 6.07 18.51
N THR A 90 6.86 6.20 18.80
CA THR A 90 7.90 5.36 18.20
C THR A 90 7.90 3.96 18.82
N PHE A 91 8.33 2.96 18.05
CA PHE A 91 8.44 1.59 18.55
C PHE A 91 9.34 1.49 19.78
N ASP A 92 8.79 0.94 20.87
CA ASP A 92 9.50 0.61 22.10
C ASP A 92 9.19 -0.85 22.49
N SER A 93 10.22 -1.68 22.55
CA SER A 93 10.11 -3.12 22.85
C SER A 93 9.96 -3.44 24.33
N LYS A 94 10.21 -2.50 25.24
CA LYS A 94 10.18 -2.71 26.69
C LYS A 94 9.00 -2.03 27.35
N TYR A 95 8.72 -0.78 26.96
CA TYR A 95 7.76 0.08 27.66
C TYR A 95 6.72 0.71 26.71
N GLY A 96 6.63 0.24 25.46
CA GLY A 96 5.71 0.78 24.48
C GLY A 96 4.24 0.67 24.91
N GLU A 97 3.52 1.78 24.86
CA GLU A 97 2.08 1.81 25.08
C GLU A 97 1.34 1.30 23.84
N TYR A 98 0.51 0.28 23.99
CA TYR A 98 -0.27 -0.29 22.89
C TYR A 98 -1.62 0.39 22.74
N GLU A 99 -1.88 0.95 21.56
CA GLU A 99 -3.21 1.43 21.19
C GLU A 99 -4.13 0.28 20.77
N TRP A 100 -3.55 -0.78 20.21
CA TRP A 100 -4.28 -1.97 19.77
C TRP A 100 -3.40 -3.21 19.77
N VAL A 101 -3.98 -4.36 20.09
CA VAL A 101 -3.36 -5.70 20.02
C VAL A 101 -4.41 -6.68 19.49
N HIS A 102 -3.99 -7.59 18.61
CA HIS A 102 -4.86 -8.62 18.02
C HIS A 102 -5.18 -9.75 19.00
#